data_AF-A0A8J5CEP6-F1
#
_entry.id   AF-A0A8J5CEP6-F1
#
_cell.length_a   1.000
_cell.length_b   1.000
_cell.length_c   1.000
_cell.angle_alpha   90.00
_cell.angle_beta   90.00
_cell.angle_gamma   90.00
#
_symmetry.space_group_name_H-M   'P 1'
#
loop_
_entity.id
_entity.type
_entity.pdbx_description
1 polymer ?
#
loop_
_entity_poly.entity_id
_entity_poly.type
_entity_poly.pdbx_seq_one_letter_code
_entity_poly.pdbx_strand_id
1 'polypeptide(L)'
;MALRPFLVLLTVCSCVLAYYLPRPASPVQCLQFLAGAECLCGDVDWEFQVFCSCRPVKTLDLRNLSQDYRVSKAAAFHLNDCGKTSVLVFPRAFSQLNLKSVTFYNISSLTLEPYSIHLNPEVKDAFNITFSLITTLSIRKDAVNVQLHHPHAGMNLKIRHASLISLMKSAIVGKLRELTMEEMLVKARPWPGAVVCQGLTGASVIMKSVLIKKGLSSRWITGNISSLSISKSSLRLLPDAFAGVNIEAGSKSKTRIVLLGNNFMIPSLPSHALPSHGYLSQAKQNYIVCQCQNLAWLLESPSTQVKQSVKASLICRNNKSISSVLASCEKPCTVKDCKQNP
;
A
#
# COMPACT_ATOMS: atom_id res chain seq x y z
N MET A 1 -30.34 59.62 28.74
CA MET A 1 -30.59 59.32 27.31
C MET A 1 -29.27 58.98 26.59
N ALA A 2 -28.61 57.88 26.93
CA ALA A 2 -27.28 57.53 26.38
C ALA A 2 -27.20 56.10 25.81
N LEU A 3 -28.33 55.45 25.52
CA LEU A 3 -28.37 54.06 25.02
C LEU A 3 -28.29 53.92 23.49
N ARG A 4 -28.51 55.01 22.73
CA ARG A 4 -28.60 54.94 21.26
C ARG A 4 -27.28 54.82 20.49
N PRO A 5 -26.14 55.42 20.90
CA PRO A 5 -24.92 55.32 20.09
C PRO A 5 -24.20 53.97 20.23
N PHE A 6 -24.37 53.26 21.36
CA PHE A 6 -23.76 51.94 21.59
C PHE A 6 -24.37 50.84 20.70
N LEU A 7 -25.67 50.92 20.40
CA LEU A 7 -26.37 49.91 19.60
C LEU A 7 -25.99 49.98 18.11
N VAL A 8 -25.63 51.18 17.62
CA VAL A 8 -25.12 51.39 16.26
C VAL A 8 -23.69 50.87 16.11
N LEU A 9 -22.85 51.02 17.15
CA LEU A 9 -21.47 50.51 17.10
C LEU A 9 -21.42 48.96 17.08
N LEU A 10 -22.30 48.30 17.83
CA LEU A 10 -22.37 46.83 17.89
C LEU A 10 -22.89 46.19 16.59
N THR A 11 -23.81 46.86 15.87
CA THR A 11 -24.34 46.37 14.60
C THR A 11 -23.31 46.50 13.47
N VAL A 12 -22.52 47.58 13.44
CA VAL A 12 -21.43 47.73 12.46
C VAL A 12 -20.30 46.73 12.72
N CYS A 13 -19.95 46.47 13.99
CA CYS A 13 -18.91 45.49 14.33
C CYS A 13 -19.30 44.05 13.95
N SER A 14 -20.59 43.71 14.06
CA SER A 14 -21.13 42.39 13.70
C SER A 14 -21.11 42.12 12.19
N CYS A 15 -21.37 43.15 11.36
CA CYS A 15 -21.31 43.02 9.90
C CYS A 15 -19.88 42.88 9.38
N VAL A 16 -18.90 43.54 10.02
CA VAL A 16 -17.48 43.42 9.63
C VAL A 16 -16.93 42.04 10.02
N LEU A 17 -17.28 41.50 11.20
CA LEU A 17 -16.92 40.13 11.58
C LEU A 17 -17.53 39.08 10.64
N ALA A 18 -18.76 39.27 10.13
CA ALA A 18 -19.35 38.38 9.13
C ALA A 18 -18.69 38.45 7.74
N TYR A 19 -17.97 39.54 7.44
CA TYR A 19 -17.23 39.70 6.18
C TYR A 19 -15.81 39.08 6.24
N TYR A 20 -15.23 39.01 7.44
CA TYR A 20 -13.91 38.40 7.68
C TYR A 20 -13.97 36.94 8.16
N LEU A 21 -15.14 36.47 8.60
CA LEU A 21 -15.35 35.05 8.80
C LEU A 21 -15.48 34.38 7.42
N PRO A 22 -14.64 33.38 7.09
CA PRO A 22 -14.80 32.64 5.85
C PRO A 22 -16.23 32.09 5.80
N ARG A 23 -16.98 32.47 4.77
CA ARG A 23 -18.31 31.87 4.51
C ARG A 23 -18.14 30.36 4.60
N PRO A 24 -18.96 29.64 5.39
CA PRO A 24 -19.01 28.19 5.24
C PRO A 24 -19.43 27.95 3.78
N ALA A 25 -18.50 27.45 2.97
CA ALA A 25 -18.77 27.07 1.60
C ALA A 25 -19.91 26.05 1.65
N SER A 26 -21.10 26.48 1.25
CA SER A 26 -22.23 25.56 1.09
C SER A 26 -21.79 24.49 0.08
N PRO A 27 -22.01 23.20 0.34
CA PRO A 27 -21.60 22.15 -0.58
C PRO A 27 -22.26 22.41 -1.92
N VAL A 28 -21.45 22.72 -2.93
CA VAL A 28 -21.97 22.96 -4.27
C VAL A 28 -22.00 21.61 -4.96
N GLN A 29 -23.14 21.20 -5.49
CA GLN A 29 -23.18 20.00 -6.32
C GLN A 29 -22.14 20.11 -7.43
N CYS A 30 -21.34 19.07 -7.64
CA CYS A 30 -20.49 19.01 -8.82
C CYS A 30 -21.43 19.01 -10.03
N LEU A 31 -21.12 19.78 -11.08
CA LEU A 31 -21.90 19.75 -12.33
C LEU A 31 -21.77 18.41 -13.07
N GLN A 32 -20.99 17.47 -12.54
CA GLN A 32 -20.75 16.18 -13.13
C GLN A 32 -21.93 15.23 -12.90
N PHE A 33 -22.57 14.84 -13.99
CA PHE A 33 -23.41 13.64 -14.02
C PHE A 33 -22.51 12.41 -14.16
N LEU A 34 -22.10 11.81 -13.03
CA LEU A 34 -21.53 10.48 -13.03
C LEU A 34 -22.68 9.46 -12.97
N ALA A 35 -23.00 8.83 -14.09
CA ALA A 35 -24.12 7.88 -14.15
C ALA A 35 -23.94 6.77 -13.09
N GLY A 36 -24.84 6.74 -12.11
CA GLY A 36 -24.77 5.77 -11.01
C GLY A 36 -24.04 6.25 -9.75
N ALA A 37 -23.69 7.54 -9.65
CA ALA A 37 -23.23 8.16 -8.40
C ALA A 37 -23.76 9.59 -8.23
N GLU A 38 -23.65 10.10 -7.02
CA GLU A 38 -23.91 11.50 -6.66
C GLU A 38 -22.61 12.12 -6.18
N CYS A 39 -22.21 13.25 -6.76
CA CYS A 39 -20.96 13.91 -6.42
C CYS A 39 -21.19 15.30 -5.84
N LEU A 40 -20.59 15.55 -4.69
CA LEU A 40 -20.55 16.82 -3.99
C LEU A 40 -19.15 17.42 -4.10
N CYS A 41 -19.12 18.73 -4.34
CA CYS A 41 -17.90 19.51 -4.50
C CYS A 41 -17.86 20.54 -3.38
N GLY A 42 -16.74 20.62 -2.65
CA GLY A 42 -16.62 21.54 -1.53
C GLY A 42 -15.18 21.85 -1.19
N ASP A 43 -14.98 22.98 -0.52
CA ASP A 43 -13.68 23.38 0.01
C ASP A 43 -13.50 22.75 1.40
N VAL A 44 -12.40 22.03 1.57
CA VAL A 44 -11.98 21.45 2.86
C VAL A 44 -10.54 21.87 3.07
N ASP A 45 -10.26 22.53 4.19
CA ASP A 45 -8.93 23.10 4.50
C ASP A 45 -8.35 23.98 3.38
N TRP A 46 -9.21 24.78 2.73
CA TRP A 46 -8.87 25.66 1.60
C TRP A 46 -8.51 24.93 0.30
N GLU A 47 -8.76 23.63 0.22
CA GLU A 47 -8.58 22.82 -0.98
C GLU A 47 -9.91 22.30 -1.51
N PHE A 48 -10.13 22.44 -2.80
CA PHE A 48 -11.32 21.93 -3.46
C PHE A 48 -11.27 20.39 -3.54
N GLN A 49 -12.31 19.71 -3.07
CA GLN A 49 -12.40 18.24 -3.05
C GLN A 49 -13.70 17.76 -3.69
N VAL A 50 -13.63 16.58 -4.31
CA VAL A 50 -14.77 15.88 -4.93
C VAL A 50 -15.08 14.63 -4.11
N PHE A 51 -16.31 14.54 -3.63
CA PHE A 51 -16.84 13.39 -2.89
C PHE A 51 -18.00 12.78 -3.65
N CYS A 52 -17.84 11.55 -4.12
CA CYS A 52 -18.86 10.82 -4.85
C CYS A 52 -19.36 9.62 -4.04
N SER A 53 -20.67 9.42 -3.99
CA SER A 53 -21.33 8.27 -3.37
C SER A 53 -22.10 7.47 -4.42
N CYS A 54 -21.96 6.14 -4.43
CA CYS A 54 -22.69 5.31 -5.39
C CYS A 54 -24.20 5.35 -5.14
N ARG A 55 -24.97 5.48 -6.23
CA ARG A 55 -26.40 5.14 -6.24
C ARG A 55 -26.57 3.62 -6.31
N PRO A 56 -27.78 3.08 -6.07
CA PRO A 56 -28.08 1.66 -6.21
C PRO A 56 -28.01 1.21 -7.69
N VAL A 57 -26.80 1.02 -8.19
CA VAL A 57 -26.52 0.53 -9.54
C VAL A 57 -25.65 -0.72 -9.47
N LYS A 58 -25.78 -1.59 -10.47
CA LYS A 58 -24.95 -2.81 -10.55
C LYS A 58 -23.48 -2.48 -10.80
N THR A 59 -23.24 -1.52 -11.69
CA THR A 59 -21.90 -1.15 -12.14
C THR A 59 -21.79 0.36 -12.26
N LEU A 60 -20.65 0.90 -11.83
CA LEU A 60 -20.25 2.29 -12.01
C LEU A 60 -18.96 2.34 -12.83
N ASP A 61 -19.02 2.99 -13.99
CA ASP A 61 -17.88 3.19 -14.87
C ASP A 61 -17.28 4.58 -14.63
N LEU A 62 -16.04 4.65 -14.14
CA LEU A 62 -15.30 5.91 -14.06
C LEU A 62 -14.51 6.12 -15.34
N ARG A 63 -14.86 7.16 -16.10
CA ARG A 63 -14.22 7.55 -17.37
C ARG A 63 -14.07 9.08 -17.40
N ASN A 64 -12.95 9.55 -17.96
CA ASN A 64 -12.70 10.95 -18.33
C ASN A 64 -13.19 12.00 -17.30
N LEU A 65 -12.85 11.84 -16.02
CA LEU A 65 -13.29 12.78 -14.97
C LEU A 65 -12.70 14.19 -15.15
N SER A 66 -11.64 14.34 -15.94
CA SER A 66 -10.96 15.61 -16.21
C SER A 66 -11.63 16.54 -17.21
N GLN A 67 -12.63 16.08 -17.96
CA GLN A 67 -13.37 16.93 -18.89
C GLN A 67 -14.33 17.90 -18.16
N ASP A 68 -14.53 17.75 -16.85
CA ASP A 68 -15.35 18.66 -16.05
C ASP A 68 -14.51 19.80 -15.46
N TYR A 69 -14.90 21.04 -15.76
CA TYR A 69 -14.24 22.29 -15.37
C TYR A 69 -14.06 22.46 -13.85
N ARG A 70 -14.91 21.85 -13.01
CA ARG A 70 -14.75 21.93 -11.55
C ARG A 70 -13.84 20.82 -11.01
N VAL A 71 -13.95 19.61 -11.55
CA VAL A 71 -13.12 18.46 -11.13
C VAL A 71 -11.64 18.68 -11.48
N SER A 72 -11.35 19.39 -12.56
CA SER A 72 -9.96 19.74 -12.95
C SER A 72 -9.20 20.56 -11.91
N LYS A 73 -9.90 21.28 -11.02
CA LYS A 73 -9.30 22.07 -9.93
C LYS A 73 -9.25 21.33 -8.59
N ALA A 74 -9.73 20.09 -8.55
CA ALA A 74 -9.74 19.30 -7.32
C ALA A 74 -8.33 18.94 -6.86
N ALA A 75 -8.11 19.02 -5.56
CA ALA A 75 -6.95 18.47 -4.87
C ALA A 75 -7.19 17.02 -4.43
N ALA A 76 -8.45 16.58 -4.30
CA ALA A 76 -8.77 15.22 -3.88
C ALA A 76 -10.02 14.68 -4.57
N PHE A 77 -10.02 13.38 -4.82
CA PHE A 77 -11.18 12.63 -5.29
C PHE A 77 -11.46 11.46 -4.34
N HIS A 78 -12.70 11.35 -3.88
CA HIS A 78 -13.16 10.28 -2.99
C HIS A 78 -14.40 9.61 -3.60
N LEU A 79 -14.38 8.28 -3.71
CA LEU A 79 -15.55 7.47 -4.07
C LEU A 79 -15.89 6.55 -2.89
N ASN A 80 -17.11 6.68 -2.38
CA ASN A 80 -17.60 5.92 -1.24
C ASN A 80 -18.98 5.27 -1.48
N ASP A 81 -19.40 4.45 -0.51
CA ASP A 81 -20.73 3.85 -0.41
C ASP A 81 -21.18 3.01 -1.62
N CYS A 82 -20.22 2.33 -2.24
CA CYS A 82 -20.40 1.40 -3.36
C CYS A 82 -20.47 -0.06 -2.90
N GLY A 83 -20.96 -0.33 -1.69
CA GLY A 83 -20.92 -1.66 -1.05
C GLY A 83 -21.69 -2.77 -1.80
N LYS A 84 -22.57 -2.38 -2.73
CA LYS A 84 -23.32 -3.30 -3.62
C LYS A 84 -22.99 -3.10 -5.10
N THR A 85 -22.05 -2.22 -5.41
CA THR A 85 -21.74 -1.76 -6.77
C THR A 85 -20.36 -2.26 -7.17
N SER A 86 -20.24 -2.72 -8.42
CA SER A 86 -18.94 -2.97 -9.05
C SER A 86 -18.43 -1.68 -9.70
N VAL A 87 -17.25 -1.22 -9.34
CA VAL A 87 -16.62 -0.01 -9.89
C VAL A 87 -15.51 -0.42 -10.85
N LEU A 88 -15.62 0.08 -12.09
CA LEU A 88 -14.61 -0.09 -13.14
C LEU A 88 -13.96 1.26 -13.41
N VAL A 89 -12.66 1.37 -13.17
CA VAL A 89 -11.90 2.59 -13.43
C VAL A 89 -11.14 2.43 -14.74
N PHE A 90 -11.61 3.12 -15.77
CA PHE A 90 -11.07 3.00 -17.12
C PHE A 90 -9.75 3.77 -17.28
N PRO A 91 -8.97 3.44 -18.33
CA PRO A 91 -7.75 4.17 -18.65
C PRO A 91 -7.99 5.67 -18.70
N ARG A 92 -7.05 6.44 -18.13
CA ARG A 92 -7.04 7.91 -18.14
C ARG A 92 -8.24 8.57 -17.44
N ALA A 93 -8.99 7.83 -16.60
CA ALA A 93 -10.09 8.38 -15.82
C ALA A 93 -9.70 9.65 -15.03
N PHE A 94 -8.48 9.69 -14.50
CA PHE A 94 -7.94 10.84 -13.76
C PHE A 94 -6.92 11.67 -14.56
N SER A 95 -6.69 11.39 -15.84
CA SER A 95 -5.66 12.09 -16.64
C SER A 95 -5.90 13.60 -16.65
N GLN A 96 -4.84 14.41 -16.62
CA GLN A 96 -4.91 15.89 -16.59
C GLN A 96 -5.45 16.51 -15.29
N LEU A 97 -5.81 15.71 -14.28
CA LEU A 97 -6.10 16.25 -12.94
C LEU A 97 -4.81 16.49 -12.16
N ASN A 98 -4.74 17.57 -11.39
CA ASN A 98 -3.63 17.86 -10.47
C ASN A 98 -3.97 17.44 -9.04
N LEU A 99 -4.37 16.17 -8.86
CA LEU A 99 -4.78 15.65 -7.56
C LEU A 99 -3.59 15.48 -6.62
N LYS A 100 -3.85 15.65 -5.33
CA LYS A 100 -2.99 15.24 -4.20
C LYS A 100 -3.39 13.88 -3.63
N SER A 101 -4.66 13.49 -3.79
CA SER A 101 -5.13 12.19 -3.30
C SER A 101 -6.30 11.58 -4.09
N VAL A 102 -6.36 10.25 -4.07
CA VAL A 102 -7.47 9.44 -4.61
C VAL A 102 -7.85 8.39 -3.57
N THR A 103 -9.12 8.35 -3.19
CA THR A 103 -9.65 7.42 -2.18
C THR A 103 -10.82 6.62 -2.72
N PHE A 104 -10.77 5.31 -2.52
CA PHE A 104 -11.86 4.36 -2.76
C PHE A 104 -12.21 3.69 -1.43
N TYR A 105 -13.45 3.85 -0.98
CA TYR A 105 -13.92 3.35 0.31
C TYR A 105 -15.23 2.59 0.17
N ASN A 106 -15.38 1.48 0.89
CA ASN A 106 -16.64 0.72 0.97
C ASN A 106 -17.17 0.31 -0.43
N ILE A 107 -16.42 -0.53 -1.14
CA ILE A 107 -16.73 -0.95 -2.52
C ILE A 107 -16.82 -2.47 -2.59
N SER A 108 -17.86 -2.99 -3.25
CA SER A 108 -18.02 -4.44 -3.44
C SER A 108 -16.93 -5.01 -4.34
N SER A 109 -16.77 -4.46 -5.54
CA SER A 109 -15.73 -4.87 -6.48
C SER A 109 -15.09 -3.66 -7.11
N LEU A 110 -13.78 -3.54 -7.04
CA LEU A 110 -13.03 -2.48 -7.67
C LEU A 110 -12.04 -3.08 -8.67
N THR A 111 -12.18 -2.71 -9.94
CA THR A 111 -11.21 -3.03 -10.99
C THR A 111 -10.57 -1.77 -11.53
N LEU A 112 -9.24 -1.69 -11.43
CA LEU A 112 -8.44 -0.65 -12.04
C LEU A 112 -7.88 -1.17 -13.36
N GLU A 113 -8.37 -0.66 -14.48
CA GLU A 113 -7.86 -0.97 -15.81
C GLU A 113 -6.48 -0.30 -16.06
N PRO A 114 -5.72 -0.71 -17.09
CA PRO A 114 -4.42 -0.12 -17.38
C PRO A 114 -4.47 1.40 -17.49
N TYR A 115 -3.51 2.09 -16.89
CA TYR A 115 -3.44 3.56 -16.85
C TYR A 115 -4.67 4.25 -16.24
N SER A 116 -5.45 3.57 -15.39
CA SER A 116 -6.62 4.15 -14.73
C SER A 116 -6.30 5.41 -13.90
N ILE A 117 -5.29 5.33 -13.03
CA ILE A 117 -4.74 6.43 -12.25
C ILE A 117 -3.41 6.80 -12.89
N HIS A 118 -3.48 7.57 -13.98
CA HIS A 118 -2.31 8.12 -14.67
C HIS A 118 -2.22 9.62 -14.43
N LEU A 119 -1.28 10.03 -13.58
CA LEU A 119 -1.20 11.40 -13.05
C LEU A 119 0.24 11.91 -13.07
N ASN A 120 0.40 13.19 -13.39
CA ASN A 120 1.65 13.93 -13.29
C ASN A 120 1.46 15.14 -12.36
N PRO A 121 1.20 14.93 -11.06
CA PRO A 121 0.78 16.03 -10.20
C PRO A 121 1.96 16.90 -9.79
N GLU A 122 1.73 18.22 -9.74
CA GLU A 122 2.69 19.24 -9.29
C GLU A 122 2.67 19.38 -7.77
N VAL A 123 2.74 18.25 -7.07
CA VAL A 123 2.73 18.21 -5.60
C VAL A 123 4.14 18.25 -5.05
N LYS A 124 4.38 19.17 -4.11
CA LYS A 124 5.64 19.29 -3.37
C LYS A 124 5.83 18.16 -2.36
N ASP A 125 4.73 17.62 -1.86
CA ASP A 125 4.68 16.60 -0.81
C ASP A 125 4.35 15.21 -1.37
N ALA A 126 3.61 14.40 -0.59
CA ALA A 126 3.25 13.05 -0.97
C ALA A 126 1.90 12.97 -1.69
N PHE A 127 1.83 12.16 -2.75
CA PHE A 127 0.58 11.79 -3.40
C PHE A 127 -0.03 10.58 -2.69
N ASN A 128 -1.28 10.66 -2.25
CA ASN A 128 -1.90 9.62 -1.41
C ASN A 128 -2.95 8.82 -2.19
N ILE A 129 -2.81 7.49 -2.24
CA ILE A 129 -3.81 6.58 -2.78
C ILE A 129 -4.30 5.65 -1.68
N THR A 130 -5.61 5.61 -1.47
CA THR A 130 -6.22 4.74 -0.44
C THR A 130 -7.30 3.85 -1.03
N PHE A 131 -7.18 2.54 -0.78
CA PHE A 131 -8.20 1.54 -1.02
C PHE A 131 -8.59 0.93 0.32
N SER A 132 -9.85 1.09 0.76
CA SER A 132 -10.27 0.63 2.09
C SER A 132 -11.68 0.03 2.05
N LEU A 133 -11.91 -1.05 2.80
CA LEU A 133 -13.16 -1.81 2.80
C LEU A 133 -13.58 -2.22 1.37
N ILE A 134 -12.67 -2.89 0.65
CA ILE A 134 -12.90 -3.33 -0.73
C ILE A 134 -13.10 -4.84 -0.75
N THR A 135 -14.32 -5.33 -0.98
CA THR A 135 -14.58 -6.78 -0.89
C THR A 135 -13.74 -7.57 -1.89
N THR A 136 -13.65 -7.09 -3.15
CA THR A 136 -12.74 -7.64 -4.16
C THR A 136 -11.99 -6.55 -4.90
N LEU A 137 -10.65 -6.66 -4.95
CA LEU A 137 -9.76 -5.69 -5.60
C LEU A 137 -8.99 -6.37 -6.74
N SER A 138 -9.06 -5.78 -7.93
CA SER A 138 -8.32 -6.17 -9.12
C SER A 138 -7.57 -4.97 -9.67
N ILE A 139 -6.24 -5.06 -9.76
CA ILE A 139 -5.40 -3.98 -10.30
C ILE A 139 -4.64 -4.54 -11.50
N ARG A 140 -4.95 -4.01 -12.69
CA ARG A 140 -4.32 -4.41 -13.96
C ARG A 140 -2.92 -3.81 -14.08
N LYS A 141 -2.20 -4.21 -15.14
CA LYS A 141 -0.84 -3.73 -15.43
C LYS A 141 -0.86 -2.21 -15.66
N ASP A 142 0.12 -1.50 -15.11
CA ASP A 142 0.30 -0.05 -15.21
C ASP A 142 -0.94 0.76 -14.79
N ALA A 143 -1.84 0.17 -14.00
CA ALA A 143 -3.10 0.79 -13.61
C ALA A 143 -2.89 2.03 -12.74
N VAL A 144 -1.87 2.02 -11.89
CA VAL A 144 -1.39 3.18 -11.13
C VAL A 144 -0.05 3.61 -11.70
N ASN A 145 0.00 4.79 -12.31
CA ASN A 145 1.20 5.37 -12.89
C ASN A 145 1.27 6.86 -12.53
N VAL A 146 2.02 7.17 -11.48
CA VAL A 146 2.13 8.53 -10.93
C VAL A 146 3.56 9.05 -11.09
N GLN A 147 3.73 10.11 -11.88
CA GLN A 147 5.02 10.75 -12.11
C GLN A 147 5.11 12.03 -11.27
N LEU A 148 6.02 12.03 -10.29
CA LEU A 148 6.22 13.15 -9.38
C LEU A 148 7.48 13.91 -9.77
N HIS A 149 7.34 15.19 -10.10
CA HIS A 149 8.46 16.03 -10.55
C HIS A 149 9.34 16.52 -9.41
N HIS A 150 8.81 16.62 -8.18
CA HIS A 150 9.59 17.11 -7.04
C HIS A 150 10.56 16.04 -6.48
N PRO A 151 11.84 16.40 -6.23
CA PRO A 151 12.88 15.45 -5.75
C PRO A 151 12.58 14.74 -4.43
N HIS A 152 11.73 15.33 -3.58
CA HIS A 152 11.32 14.75 -2.29
C HIS A 152 9.87 14.24 -2.28
N ALA A 153 9.10 14.51 -3.33
CA ALA A 153 7.75 13.99 -3.46
C ALA A 153 7.78 12.47 -3.68
N GLY A 154 6.80 11.78 -3.10
CA GLY A 154 6.64 10.34 -3.24
C GLY A 154 5.19 9.92 -3.04
N MET A 155 4.83 8.73 -3.48
CA MET A 155 3.50 8.17 -3.39
C MET A 155 3.35 7.36 -2.11
N ASN A 156 2.27 7.60 -1.36
CA ASN A 156 1.84 6.75 -0.26
C ASN A 156 0.63 5.93 -0.73
N LEU A 157 0.78 4.61 -0.78
CA LEU A 157 -0.27 3.69 -1.18
C LEU A 157 -0.74 2.87 0.02
N LYS A 158 -2.03 2.96 0.35
CA LYS A 158 -2.65 2.23 1.46
C LYS A 158 -3.75 1.31 0.94
N ILE A 159 -3.66 0.01 1.25
CA ILE A 159 -4.68 -0.98 0.94
C ILE A 159 -5.10 -1.66 2.25
N ARG A 160 -6.38 -1.52 2.61
CA ARG A 160 -6.93 -1.96 3.89
C ARG A 160 -8.21 -2.77 3.69
N HIS A 161 -8.37 -3.83 4.49
CA HIS A 161 -9.62 -4.61 4.54
C HIS A 161 -10.08 -5.05 3.15
N ALA A 162 -9.20 -5.71 2.41
CA ALA A 162 -9.46 -6.05 1.02
C ALA A 162 -9.10 -7.49 0.65
N SER A 163 -9.91 -8.11 -0.22
CA SER A 163 -9.49 -9.34 -0.90
C SER A 163 -8.90 -9.01 -2.27
N LEU A 164 -7.58 -9.10 -2.38
CA LEU A 164 -6.86 -8.89 -3.63
C LEU A 164 -6.97 -10.15 -4.50
N ILE A 165 -7.79 -10.08 -5.55
CA ILE A 165 -8.03 -11.20 -6.47
C ILE A 165 -7.09 -11.19 -7.66
N SER A 166 -6.56 -10.02 -8.04
CA SER A 166 -5.61 -9.87 -9.14
C SER A 166 -4.73 -8.65 -8.90
N LEU A 167 -3.42 -8.83 -9.03
CA LEU A 167 -2.45 -7.74 -9.16
C LEU A 167 -1.47 -8.14 -10.26
N MET A 168 -1.57 -7.48 -11.41
CA MET A 168 -0.72 -7.82 -12.56
C MET A 168 0.70 -7.27 -12.40
N LYS A 169 1.60 -7.74 -13.26
CA LYS A 169 2.97 -7.20 -13.36
C LYS A 169 2.95 -5.71 -13.63
N SER A 170 3.81 -4.98 -12.92
CA SER A 170 3.94 -3.52 -12.99
C SER A 170 2.62 -2.80 -12.76
N ALA A 171 1.71 -3.36 -11.96
CA ALA A 171 0.42 -2.74 -11.68
C ALA A 171 0.52 -1.34 -11.06
N ILE A 172 1.60 -1.11 -10.31
CA ILE A 172 1.90 0.16 -9.64
C ILE A 172 3.28 0.59 -10.13
N VAL A 173 3.34 1.76 -10.75
CA VAL A 173 4.52 2.39 -11.33
C VAL A 173 4.61 3.80 -10.78
N GLY A 174 5.78 4.17 -10.25
CA GLY A 174 6.03 5.51 -9.75
C GLY A 174 6.98 5.53 -8.57
N LYS A 175 7.14 6.72 -7.99
CA LYS A 175 8.04 6.97 -6.87
C LYS A 175 7.38 6.68 -5.54
N LEU A 176 7.45 5.43 -5.06
CA LEU A 176 6.83 5.04 -3.79
C LEU A 176 7.63 5.57 -2.60
N ARG A 177 6.94 6.21 -1.65
CA ARG A 177 7.46 6.56 -0.33
C ARG A 177 7.00 5.57 0.73
N GLU A 178 5.75 5.13 0.67
CA GLU A 178 5.18 4.16 1.61
C GLU A 178 4.17 3.24 0.91
N LEU A 179 4.25 1.93 1.17
CA LEU A 179 3.21 0.94 0.88
C LEU A 179 2.72 0.33 2.20
N THR A 180 1.44 0.50 2.48
CA THR A 180 0.78 -0.08 3.65
C THR A 180 -0.30 -1.08 3.20
N MET A 181 -0.20 -2.31 3.69
CA MET A 181 -1.17 -3.40 3.47
C MET A 181 -1.66 -3.93 4.82
N GLU A 182 -2.95 -3.76 5.12
CA GLU A 182 -3.52 -4.15 6.41
C GLU A 182 -4.79 -4.97 6.25
N GLU A 183 -4.87 -6.08 6.99
CA GLU A 183 -6.08 -6.92 7.07
C GLU A 183 -6.54 -7.38 5.68
N MET A 184 -5.58 -7.88 4.90
CA MET A 184 -5.79 -8.26 3.50
C MET A 184 -5.77 -9.76 3.30
N LEU A 185 -6.60 -10.22 2.36
CA LEU A 185 -6.57 -11.58 1.83
C LEU A 185 -6.08 -11.57 0.37
N VAL A 186 -4.85 -12.05 0.14
CA VAL A 186 -4.28 -12.16 -1.20
C VAL A 186 -4.61 -13.52 -1.80
N LYS A 187 -5.57 -13.52 -2.74
CA LYS A 187 -5.98 -14.70 -3.53
C LYS A 187 -5.34 -14.71 -4.92
N ALA A 188 -4.74 -13.59 -5.34
CA ALA A 188 -4.16 -13.40 -6.66
C ALA A 188 -3.14 -14.49 -7.03
N ARG A 189 -3.06 -14.79 -8.33
CA ARG A 189 -1.90 -15.49 -8.90
C ARG A 189 -0.63 -14.70 -8.55
N PRO A 190 0.50 -15.39 -8.41
CA PRO A 190 1.67 -14.80 -7.80
C PRO A 190 2.12 -13.54 -8.58
N TRP A 191 2.43 -12.47 -7.84
CA TRP A 191 2.73 -11.13 -8.37
C TRP A 191 4.03 -11.12 -9.17
N PRO A 192 4.01 -10.91 -10.49
CA PRO A 192 5.24 -10.79 -11.23
C PRO A 192 5.68 -9.31 -11.19
N GLY A 193 6.55 -8.85 -10.29
CA GLY A 193 7.17 -7.52 -10.43
C GLY A 193 6.29 -6.30 -10.11
N ALA A 194 6.36 -5.73 -8.91
CA ALA A 194 6.07 -4.31 -8.72
C ALA A 194 7.36 -3.51 -8.97
N VAL A 195 7.36 -2.69 -10.02
CA VAL A 195 8.48 -1.81 -10.35
C VAL A 195 8.36 -0.56 -9.50
N VAL A 196 9.17 -0.47 -8.44
CA VAL A 196 9.28 0.74 -7.62
C VAL A 196 10.57 1.46 -8.01
N CYS A 197 10.44 2.57 -8.74
CA CYS A 197 11.53 3.53 -8.90
C CYS A 197 11.58 4.38 -7.63
N GLN A 198 12.71 4.39 -6.94
CA GLN A 198 12.79 4.93 -5.59
C GLN A 198 12.99 6.44 -5.61
N GLY A 199 12.50 7.09 -4.56
CA GLY A 199 13.10 8.36 -4.17
C GLY A 199 14.44 8.16 -3.50
N LEU A 200 15.19 9.25 -3.37
CA LEU A 200 16.54 9.32 -2.81
C LEU A 200 16.70 8.68 -1.41
N THR A 201 15.62 8.35 -0.72
CA THR A 201 15.60 7.87 0.67
C THR A 201 15.07 6.45 0.85
N GLY A 202 14.72 5.74 -0.23
CA GLY A 202 14.08 4.42 -0.17
C GLY A 202 12.62 4.44 0.32
N ALA A 203 11.87 3.36 0.04
CA ALA A 203 10.46 3.21 0.41
C ALA A 203 10.24 2.48 1.76
N SER A 204 9.17 2.82 2.47
CA SER A 204 8.67 2.08 3.64
C SER A 204 7.63 1.05 3.22
N VAL A 205 7.76 -0.20 3.65
CA VAL A 205 6.80 -1.27 3.38
C VAL A 205 6.25 -1.82 4.69
N ILE A 206 4.93 -1.75 4.85
CA ILE A 206 4.20 -2.16 6.05
C ILE A 206 3.14 -3.20 5.67
N MET A 207 3.21 -4.36 6.30
CA MET A 207 2.25 -5.45 6.18
C MET A 207 1.75 -5.87 7.56
N LYS A 208 0.44 -5.83 7.78
CA LYS A 208 -0.19 -6.21 9.04
C LYS A 208 -1.40 -7.11 8.79
N SER A 209 -1.44 -8.27 9.44
CA SER A 209 -2.57 -9.19 9.30
C SER A 209 -2.86 -9.58 7.84
N VAL A 210 -1.82 -9.79 7.02
CA VAL A 210 -1.95 -10.17 5.61
C VAL A 210 -1.91 -11.69 5.48
N LEU A 211 -2.91 -12.27 4.80
CA LEU A 211 -2.98 -13.70 4.51
C LEU A 211 -2.77 -13.96 3.02
N ILE A 212 -1.77 -14.80 2.70
CA ILE A 212 -1.40 -15.14 1.32
C ILE A 212 -1.47 -16.64 1.14
N LYS A 213 -2.51 -17.10 0.42
CA LYS A 213 -2.76 -18.55 0.29
C LYS A 213 -1.90 -19.22 -0.79
N LYS A 214 -1.76 -18.60 -1.96
CA LYS A 214 -1.12 -19.20 -3.15
C LYS A 214 0.38 -18.96 -3.24
N GLY A 215 0.92 -18.17 -2.32
CA GLY A 215 2.30 -17.72 -2.33
C GLY A 215 2.55 -16.55 -3.27
N LEU A 216 3.67 -15.87 -3.06
CA LEU A 216 4.11 -14.72 -3.85
C LEU A 216 5.27 -15.15 -4.71
N SER A 217 5.21 -14.90 -6.01
CA SER A 217 6.33 -15.16 -6.92
C SER A 217 7.49 -14.23 -6.64
N SER A 218 8.58 -14.55 -7.32
CA SER A 218 9.74 -13.70 -7.49
C SER A 218 9.37 -12.24 -7.73
N ARG A 219 10.11 -11.33 -7.09
CA ARG A 219 10.06 -9.89 -7.37
C ARG A 219 8.70 -9.25 -7.05
N TRP A 220 8.05 -9.59 -5.93
CA TRP A 220 6.85 -8.85 -5.52
C TRP A 220 7.18 -7.36 -5.48
N ILE A 221 8.09 -6.95 -4.60
CA ILE A 221 8.64 -5.59 -4.55
C ILE A 221 10.01 -5.69 -5.22
N THR A 222 10.38 -4.66 -5.95
CA THR A 222 11.76 -4.46 -6.40
C THR A 222 12.20 -3.04 -6.08
N GLY A 223 13.49 -2.85 -5.83
CA GLY A 223 14.08 -1.55 -5.50
C GLY A 223 14.53 -1.39 -4.06
N ASN A 224 14.88 -0.16 -3.69
CA ASN A 224 15.46 0.22 -2.42
C ASN A 224 14.37 0.51 -1.39
N ILE A 225 14.40 -0.23 -0.29
CA ILE A 225 13.52 0.00 0.85
C ILE A 225 14.35 0.50 2.03
N SER A 226 13.81 1.49 2.74
CA SER A 226 14.41 2.01 3.96
C SER A 226 13.84 1.32 5.20
N SER A 227 12.64 0.75 5.14
CA SER A 227 12.08 -0.03 6.25
C SER A 227 11.11 -1.13 5.77
N LEU A 228 11.08 -2.24 6.51
CA LEU A 228 10.21 -3.38 6.26
C LEU A 228 9.57 -3.82 7.58
N SER A 229 8.25 -3.67 7.69
CA SER A 229 7.49 -4.13 8.85
C SER A 229 6.46 -5.17 8.42
N ILE A 230 6.59 -6.38 8.93
CA ILE A 230 5.65 -7.48 8.69
C ILE A 230 5.18 -8.01 10.04
N SER A 231 3.89 -7.91 10.30
CA SER A 231 3.30 -8.32 11.58
C SER A 231 2.01 -9.11 11.43
N LYS A 232 1.79 -10.07 12.33
CA LYS A 232 0.57 -10.89 12.46
C LYS A 232 0.10 -11.51 11.14
N SER A 233 1.02 -11.74 10.20
CA SER A 233 0.70 -12.13 8.82
C SER A 233 0.96 -13.62 8.60
N SER A 234 0.21 -14.24 7.70
CA SER A 234 0.41 -15.62 7.27
C SER A 234 0.89 -15.62 5.84
N LEU A 235 2.21 -15.64 5.68
CA LEU A 235 2.88 -15.41 4.42
C LEU A 235 3.49 -16.71 3.88
N ARG A 236 3.13 -17.03 2.65
CA ARG A 236 3.86 -17.98 1.82
C ARG A 236 4.78 -17.18 0.89
N LEU A 237 5.95 -16.80 1.41
CA LEU A 237 6.99 -16.13 0.63
C LEU A 237 7.76 -17.23 -0.13
N LEU A 238 7.95 -17.07 -1.45
CA LEU A 238 8.80 -17.98 -2.23
C LEU A 238 10.27 -17.46 -2.18
N PRO A 239 11.28 -18.30 -2.49
CA PRO A 239 12.70 -17.94 -2.37
C PRO A 239 13.08 -16.59 -2.99
N ASP A 240 12.44 -16.22 -4.09
CA ASP A 240 12.72 -14.99 -4.83
C ASP A 240 11.78 -13.81 -4.50
N ALA A 241 10.92 -13.92 -3.49
CA ALA A 241 9.90 -12.90 -3.20
C ALA A 241 10.49 -11.48 -3.04
N PHE A 242 11.73 -11.40 -2.53
CA PHE A 242 12.51 -10.17 -2.37
C PHE A 242 13.67 -10.05 -3.36
N ALA A 243 13.73 -10.88 -4.41
CA ALA A 243 14.74 -10.73 -5.45
C ALA A 243 14.65 -9.32 -6.08
N GLY A 244 15.78 -8.61 -6.11
CA GLY A 244 15.83 -7.22 -6.58
C GLY A 244 15.39 -6.18 -5.56
N VAL A 245 15.16 -6.55 -4.30
CA VAL A 245 15.03 -5.61 -3.19
C VAL A 245 16.40 -5.34 -2.59
N ASN A 246 16.77 -4.08 -2.48
CA ASN A 246 17.93 -3.64 -1.71
C ASN A 246 17.42 -2.92 -0.45
N ILE A 247 17.97 -3.22 0.71
CA ILE A 247 17.58 -2.52 1.94
C ILE A 247 18.68 -1.54 2.29
N GLU A 248 18.45 -0.25 2.02
CA GLU A 248 19.46 0.78 2.23
C GLU A 248 19.53 1.17 3.71
N ALA A 249 20.77 1.20 4.24
CA ALA A 249 21.07 1.77 5.54
C ALA A 249 21.04 3.30 5.43
N GLY A 250 19.94 3.93 5.83
CA GLY A 250 19.85 5.39 5.84
C GLY A 250 20.83 6.03 6.85
N SER A 251 21.47 7.12 6.47
CA SER A 251 22.51 7.83 7.24
C SER A 251 22.04 8.47 8.55
N LYS A 252 20.72 8.50 8.81
CA LYS A 252 20.11 9.03 10.05
C LYS A 252 19.00 8.11 10.57
N SER A 253 19.39 6.91 11.00
CA SER A 253 18.61 5.98 11.82
C SER A 253 17.34 5.38 11.18
N LYS A 254 17.04 4.13 11.59
CA LYS A 254 15.78 3.40 11.35
C LYS A 254 15.65 2.59 10.05
N THR A 255 16.73 2.02 9.51
CA THR A 255 16.53 0.78 8.75
C THR A 255 16.01 -0.26 9.73
N ARG A 256 14.70 -0.50 9.70
CA ARG A 256 13.96 -1.30 10.67
C ARG A 256 13.32 -2.45 9.93
N ILE A 257 13.93 -3.61 10.03
CA ILE A 257 13.23 -4.86 9.77
C ILE A 257 12.49 -5.23 11.06
N VAL A 258 11.17 -5.36 10.97
CA VAL A 258 10.28 -5.76 12.07
C VAL A 258 9.49 -6.98 11.60
N LEU A 259 9.67 -8.11 12.30
CA LEU A 259 9.00 -9.38 12.00
C LEU A 259 8.31 -9.93 13.25
N LEU A 260 7.01 -9.69 13.38
CA LEU A 260 6.28 -9.97 14.63
C LEU A 260 5.09 -10.89 14.43
N GLY A 261 5.05 -12.04 15.10
CA GLY A 261 3.85 -12.87 15.14
C GLY A 261 3.47 -13.45 13.79
N ASN A 262 4.42 -13.67 12.88
CA ASN A 262 4.13 -14.15 11.53
C ASN A 262 4.05 -15.67 11.47
N ASN A 263 3.39 -16.17 10.44
CA ASN A 263 3.36 -17.58 10.08
C ASN A 263 3.95 -17.76 8.67
N PHE A 264 5.16 -18.32 8.59
CA PHE A 264 5.88 -18.58 7.35
C PHE A 264 5.66 -20.01 6.87
N MET A 265 5.30 -20.20 5.60
CA MET A 265 4.98 -21.53 5.04
C MET A 265 6.07 -22.18 4.17
N ILE A 266 6.96 -21.40 3.51
CA ILE A 266 7.99 -21.83 2.53
C ILE A 266 9.14 -20.79 2.62
N PRO A 267 10.44 -21.10 2.31
CA PRO A 267 11.58 -20.29 2.76
C PRO A 267 11.46 -18.82 2.35
N SER A 268 11.62 -17.96 3.34
CA SER A 268 10.88 -16.69 3.35
C SER A 268 11.72 -15.42 3.30
N LEU A 269 13.05 -15.50 3.42
CA LEU A 269 13.94 -14.35 3.30
C LEU A 269 15.24 -14.82 2.63
N PRO A 270 15.45 -14.57 1.33
CA PRO A 270 16.70 -14.96 0.70
C PRO A 270 17.86 -14.23 1.38
N SER A 271 18.98 -14.94 1.55
CA SER A 271 20.23 -14.44 2.13
C SER A 271 20.64 -13.07 1.61
N HIS A 272 20.41 -12.84 0.32
CA HIS A 272 20.81 -11.64 -0.40
C HIS A 272 19.85 -10.46 -0.23
N ALA A 273 18.62 -10.67 0.23
CA ALA A 273 17.68 -9.59 0.49
C ALA A 273 17.88 -8.96 1.88
N LEU A 274 18.59 -9.63 2.77
CA LEU A 274 18.93 -9.10 4.08
C LEU A 274 20.28 -8.38 3.99
N PRO A 275 20.34 -7.07 4.22
CA PRO A 275 21.59 -6.31 4.15
C PRO A 275 22.58 -6.87 5.17
N SER A 276 23.85 -6.96 4.78
CA SER A 276 24.96 -7.31 5.69
C SER A 276 25.06 -6.36 6.89
N HIS A 277 24.60 -5.11 6.72
CA HIS A 277 24.66 -4.03 7.72
C HIS A 277 23.28 -3.50 8.18
N GLY A 278 22.18 -4.18 7.87
CA GLY A 278 20.87 -3.69 8.31
C GLY A 278 20.60 -4.05 9.78
N TYR A 279 20.01 -3.10 10.49
CA TYR A 279 19.55 -3.31 11.85
C TYR A 279 18.19 -4.03 11.84
N LEU A 280 18.18 -5.30 12.26
CA LEU A 280 16.93 -5.94 12.65
C LEU A 280 16.49 -5.31 13.98
N SER A 281 15.49 -4.44 13.92
CA SER A 281 14.98 -3.81 15.13
C SER A 281 14.21 -4.77 16.03
N GLN A 282 13.49 -5.74 15.46
CA GLN A 282 12.66 -6.66 16.24
C GLN A 282 12.26 -7.89 15.43
N ALA A 283 12.50 -9.09 15.96
CA ALA A 283 11.86 -10.31 15.49
C ALA A 283 11.40 -11.15 16.68
N LYS A 284 10.10 -11.47 16.76
CA LYS A 284 9.52 -12.25 17.87
C LYS A 284 8.32 -13.08 17.40
N GLN A 285 8.17 -14.27 17.99
CA GLN A 285 7.00 -15.15 17.82
C GLN A 285 6.68 -15.48 16.36
N ASN A 286 7.70 -15.78 15.56
CA ASN A 286 7.50 -16.16 14.16
C ASN A 286 7.39 -17.68 14.05
N TYR A 287 6.37 -18.21 13.41
CA TYR A 287 6.13 -19.64 13.30
C TYR A 287 6.51 -20.15 11.91
N ILE A 288 7.11 -21.34 11.85
CA ILE A 288 7.48 -22.01 10.60
C ILE A 288 7.35 -23.53 10.74
N VAL A 289 7.14 -24.23 9.63
CA VAL A 289 7.27 -25.70 9.60
C VAL A 289 8.75 -26.05 9.47
N CYS A 290 9.35 -26.63 10.50
CA CYS A 290 10.78 -26.92 10.52
C CYS A 290 11.12 -28.17 9.71
N GLN A 291 11.68 -27.93 8.52
CA GLN A 291 12.20 -28.89 7.55
C GLN A 291 13.42 -28.26 6.88
N CYS A 292 14.37 -29.07 6.38
CA CYS A 292 15.61 -28.55 5.80
C CYS A 292 15.37 -27.55 4.66
N GLN A 293 14.45 -27.86 3.74
CA GLN A 293 14.08 -26.95 2.66
C GLN A 293 13.61 -25.56 3.13
N ASN A 294 12.97 -25.46 4.30
CA ASN A 294 12.45 -24.21 4.84
C ASN A 294 13.49 -23.42 5.64
N LEU A 295 14.54 -24.09 6.10
CA LEU A 295 15.57 -23.52 6.97
C LEU A 295 16.93 -23.38 6.27
N ALA A 296 17.12 -23.94 5.07
CA ALA A 296 18.38 -23.94 4.34
C ALA A 296 19.01 -22.54 4.18
N TRP A 297 18.19 -21.51 3.97
CA TRP A 297 18.63 -20.12 3.83
C TRP A 297 19.34 -19.56 5.10
N LEU A 298 19.07 -20.14 6.28
CA LEU A 298 19.77 -19.78 7.52
C LEU A 298 21.22 -20.31 7.54
N LEU A 299 21.53 -21.31 6.72
CA LEU A 299 22.84 -21.95 6.60
C LEU A 299 23.68 -21.33 5.47
N GLU A 300 23.05 -20.63 4.53
CA GLU A 300 23.74 -19.94 3.44
C GLU A 300 24.65 -18.82 3.97
N SER A 301 25.83 -18.67 3.38
CA SER A 301 26.76 -17.57 3.66
C SER A 301 26.33 -16.26 2.97
N PRO A 302 26.62 -15.08 3.57
CA PRO A 302 27.16 -14.89 4.91
C PRO A 302 26.08 -15.06 5.99
N SER A 303 26.51 -15.49 7.19
CA SER A 303 25.68 -15.47 8.40
C SER A 303 25.66 -14.05 8.96
N THR A 304 24.54 -13.35 8.81
CA THR A 304 24.39 -11.95 9.27
C THR A 304 23.71 -11.90 10.65
N GLN A 305 23.87 -10.80 11.38
CA GLN A 305 23.16 -10.57 12.65
C GLN A 305 21.63 -10.70 12.47
N VAL A 306 21.10 -10.23 11.33
CA VAL A 306 19.68 -10.37 10.98
C VAL A 306 19.28 -11.84 10.88
N LYS A 307 20.05 -12.68 10.18
CA LYS A 307 19.78 -14.14 10.09
C LYS A 307 19.75 -14.79 11.47
N GLN A 308 20.71 -14.46 12.33
CA GLN A 308 20.78 -15.00 13.69
C GLN A 308 19.58 -14.59 14.54
N SER A 309 19.17 -13.32 14.48
CA SER A 309 18.00 -12.85 15.21
C SER A 309 16.68 -13.39 14.64
N VAL A 310 16.57 -13.59 13.31
CA VAL A 310 15.42 -14.31 12.74
C VAL A 310 15.39 -15.74 13.25
N LYS A 311 16.51 -16.48 13.20
CA LYS A 311 16.65 -17.84 13.75
C LYS A 311 16.18 -17.92 15.20
N ALA A 312 16.60 -16.98 16.05
CA ALA A 312 16.19 -16.92 17.45
C ALA A 312 14.69 -16.63 17.66
N SER A 313 14.03 -15.99 16.69
CA SER A 313 12.61 -15.66 16.77
C SER A 313 11.66 -16.76 16.27
N LEU A 314 12.21 -17.77 15.58
CA LEU A 314 11.44 -18.81 14.92
C LEU A 314 10.97 -19.87 15.93
N ILE A 315 9.74 -20.35 15.73
CA ILE A 315 9.10 -21.40 16.53
C ILE A 315 8.61 -22.48 15.57
N CYS A 316 9.05 -23.71 15.78
CA CYS A 316 8.65 -24.85 14.95
C CYS A 316 7.22 -25.29 15.26
N ARG A 317 6.37 -25.34 14.23
CA ARG A 317 4.98 -25.81 14.35
C ARG A 317 4.82 -27.31 14.54
N ASN A 318 5.81 -28.08 14.10
CA ASN A 318 5.82 -29.53 14.15
C ASN A 318 6.56 -30.07 15.38
N ASN A 319 6.66 -29.28 16.46
CA ASN A 319 7.31 -29.62 17.73
C ASN A 319 8.77 -30.09 17.62
N LYS A 320 9.45 -29.81 16.49
CA LYS A 320 10.88 -30.07 16.32
C LYS A 320 11.70 -28.93 16.93
N SER A 321 12.93 -29.21 17.33
CA SER A 321 13.89 -28.15 17.69
C SER A 321 14.52 -27.59 16.42
N ILE A 322 14.66 -26.27 16.33
CA ILE A 322 15.36 -25.62 15.20
C ILE A 322 16.79 -26.12 15.11
N SER A 323 17.48 -26.21 16.24
CA SER A 323 18.89 -26.64 16.29
C SER A 323 19.06 -28.08 15.81
N SER A 324 18.15 -28.98 16.17
CA SER A 324 18.23 -30.37 15.72
C SER A 324 17.97 -30.52 14.22
N VAL A 325 17.02 -29.75 13.68
CA VAL A 325 16.76 -29.75 12.23
C VAL A 325 17.95 -29.16 11.48
N LEU A 326 18.47 -27.99 11.87
CA LEU A 326 19.62 -27.37 11.18
C LEU A 326 20.85 -28.29 11.17
N ALA A 327 21.18 -28.94 12.29
CA ALA A 327 22.30 -29.88 12.35
C ALA A 327 22.12 -31.09 11.40
N SER A 328 20.87 -31.52 11.16
CA SER A 328 20.60 -32.58 10.18
C SER A 328 20.73 -32.11 8.73
N CYS A 329 20.56 -30.81 8.47
CA CYS A 329 20.66 -30.23 7.13
C CYS A 329 22.12 -29.91 6.72
N GLU A 330 23.00 -29.71 7.70
CA GLU A 330 24.44 -29.47 7.49
C GLU A 330 25.20 -30.74 7.09
N LYS A 331 24.62 -31.93 7.31
CA LYS A 331 25.24 -33.19 6.88
C LYS A 331 25.13 -33.31 5.36
N PRO A 332 26.26 -33.44 4.63
CA PRO A 332 26.19 -33.75 3.20
C PRO A 332 25.44 -35.06 3.06
N CYS A 333 24.45 -35.09 2.16
CA CYS A 333 23.78 -36.32 1.79
C CYS A 333 24.85 -37.32 1.33
N THR A 334 25.11 -38.34 2.13
CA THR A 334 25.86 -39.50 1.66
C THR A 334 24.98 -40.19 0.61
N VAL A 335 25.59 -40.59 -0.50
CA VAL A 335 24.93 -41.10 -1.72
C VAL A 335 23.90 -42.23 -1.47
N LYS A 336 23.90 -42.86 -0.29
CA LYS A 336 22.93 -43.90 0.09
C LYS A 336 21.57 -43.38 0.55
N ASP A 337 21.46 -42.15 1.06
CA ASP A 337 20.24 -41.69 1.74
C ASP A 337 19.26 -40.91 0.83
N CYS A 338 19.69 -40.50 -0.37
CA CYS A 338 18.83 -39.76 -1.32
C CYS A 338 17.86 -40.64 -2.14
N LYS A 339 17.94 -41.97 -2.04
CA LYS A 339 17.13 -42.86 -2.90
C LYS A 339 15.74 -43.21 -2.35
N GLN A 340 15.31 -42.65 -1.21
CA GLN A 340 14.08 -43.11 -0.55
C GLN A 340 12.97 -42.08 -0.38
N ASN A 341 13.02 -40.90 -0.99
CA ASN A 341 11.81 -40.08 -1.14
C ASN A 341 11.87 -39.24 -2.43
N PRO A 342 11.15 -39.66 -3.50
CA PRO A 342 10.90 -38.81 -4.67
C PRO A 342 10.07 -37.56 -4.33
#